data_AF-A0A0B4G5V1-F1
#
_entry.id   AF-A0A0B4G5V1-F1
#
_cell.length_a   1.000
_cell.length_b   1.000
_cell.length_c   1.000
_cell.angle_alpha   90.00
_cell.angle_beta   90.00
_cell.angle_gamma   90.00
#
_symmetry.space_group_name_H-M   'P 1'
#
loop_
_entity.id
_entity.type
_entity.pdbx_description
1 polymer ?
#
loop_
_entity_poly.entity_id
_entity_poly.type
_entity_poly.pdbx_seq_one_letter_code
_entity_poly.pdbx_strand_id
1 'polypeptide(L)'
;MSRTTLISQLNDVVTSLESWVLQLDGSSQWTNDESNDLYSLSMRLATATSSVQKRVGSYKPPCRAEIWKASEPMRRQARSAVEDLVRDRAFNQPAMFRRNITLIFGGPKFSEFDSSQMKSRKLATITRCERLRRLEADKVVAWAVSYKSTSWAVGCMGSDMFDCLAEAVESNTGPWPPVVSEVLYKLQKVDLQESTEYISFLQGEPA
;
A
#
# COMPACT_ATOMS: atom_id res chain seq x y z
N MET A 1 -2.50 -5.45 32.93
CA MET A 1 -1.06 -5.19 32.77
C MET A 1 -0.84 -3.70 32.52
N SER A 2 0.20 -3.12 33.12
CA SER A 2 0.55 -1.71 32.86
C SER A 2 1.30 -1.57 31.52
N ARG A 3 1.24 -0.39 30.89
CA ARG A 3 1.99 -0.11 29.64
C ARG A 3 3.49 -0.26 29.85
N THR A 4 4.00 0.14 31.01
CA THR A 4 5.41 0.00 31.40
C THR A 4 5.84 -1.46 31.47
N THR A 5 4.98 -2.34 32.01
CA THR A 5 5.23 -3.79 32.05
C THR A 5 5.31 -4.38 30.63
N LEU A 6 4.42 -3.97 29.72
CA LEU A 6 4.44 -4.42 28.32
C LEU A 6 5.71 -3.95 27.58
N ILE A 7 6.15 -2.71 27.82
CA ILE A 7 7.38 -2.17 27.21
C ILE A 7 8.61 -2.96 27.68
N SER A 8 8.71 -3.26 28.98
CA SER A 8 9.81 -4.07 29.53
C SER A 8 9.85 -5.45 28.88
N GLN A 9 8.72 -6.13 28.76
CA GLN A 9 8.66 -7.46 28.15
C GLN A 9 9.03 -7.44 26.66
N LEU A 10 8.59 -6.42 25.92
CA LEU A 10 9.00 -6.25 24.52
C LEU A 10 10.51 -6.06 24.40
N ASN A 11 11.10 -5.29 25.31
CA ASN A 11 12.54 -5.08 25.35
C ASN A 11 13.29 -6.40 25.62
N ASP A 12 12.85 -7.18 26.61
CA ASP A 12 13.45 -8.47 26.94
C ASP A 12 13.41 -9.46 25.76
N VAL A 13 12.30 -9.48 25.02
CA VAL A 13 12.14 -10.31 23.80
C VAL A 13 13.09 -9.85 22.70
N VAL A 14 13.22 -8.54 22.47
CA VAL A 14 14.13 -8.00 21.45
C VAL A 14 15.58 -8.33 21.79
N THR A 15 16.00 -8.12 23.04
CA THR A 15 17.36 -8.46 23.49
C THR A 15 17.65 -9.96 23.35
N SER A 16 16.68 -10.82 23.66
CA SER A 16 16.82 -12.27 23.48
C SER A 16 16.96 -12.63 22.01
N LEU A 17 16.15 -12.03 21.13
CA LEU A 17 16.19 -12.24 19.69
C LEU A 17 17.55 -11.81 19.10
N GLU A 18 18.06 -10.64 19.49
CA GLU A 18 19.39 -10.15 19.06
C GLU A 18 20.49 -11.15 19.45
N SER A 19 20.42 -11.72 20.66
CA SER A 19 21.36 -12.75 21.10
C SER A 19 21.26 -14.04 20.29
N TRP A 20 20.05 -14.49 19.95
CA TRP A 20 19.86 -15.70 19.15
C TRP A 20 20.35 -15.52 17.72
N VAL A 21 20.08 -14.37 17.10
CA VAL A 21 20.56 -14.07 15.74
C VAL A 21 22.09 -14.14 15.66
N LEU A 22 22.81 -13.63 16.67
CA LEU A 22 24.28 -13.75 16.73
C LEU A 22 24.78 -15.20 16.82
N GLN A 23 23.98 -16.12 17.35
CA GLN A 23 24.32 -17.54 17.44
C GLN A 23 24.07 -18.29 16.11
N LEU A 24 23.27 -17.72 15.21
CA LEU A 24 22.95 -18.30 13.90
C LEU A 24 24.12 -18.21 12.90
N ASP A 25 25.08 -17.31 13.10
CA ASP A 25 26.26 -17.13 12.23
C ASP A 25 27.30 -18.27 12.35
N GLY A 26 27.09 -19.22 13.27
CA GLY A 26 28.08 -20.26 13.62
C GLY A 26 27.83 -21.67 13.07
N SER A 27 26.72 -21.94 12.37
CA SER A 27 26.34 -23.30 11.96
C SER A 27 26.50 -23.56 10.46
N SER A 28 26.84 -24.82 10.16
CA SER A 28 26.89 -25.46 8.84
C SER A 28 25.71 -25.12 7.93
N GLN A 29 25.86 -25.38 6.62
CA GLN A 29 24.83 -25.17 5.58
C GLN A 29 23.42 -25.52 6.07
N TRP A 30 22.56 -24.50 6.11
CA TRP A 30 21.16 -24.59 6.46
C TRP A 30 20.43 -25.52 5.49
N THR A 31 19.52 -26.35 6.00
CA THR A 31 18.58 -27.09 5.16
C THR A 31 17.56 -26.13 4.53
N ASN A 32 16.91 -26.57 3.45
CA ASN A 32 15.85 -25.77 2.81
C ASN A 32 14.67 -25.50 3.77
N ASP A 33 14.34 -26.46 4.64
CA ASP A 33 13.23 -26.33 5.59
C ASP A 33 13.58 -25.29 6.68
N GLU A 34 14.78 -25.35 7.26
CA GLU A 34 15.24 -24.35 8.24
C GLU A 34 15.31 -22.95 7.64
N SER A 35 15.71 -22.85 6.37
CA SER A 35 15.75 -21.57 5.64
C SER A 35 14.34 -20.99 5.43
N ASN A 36 13.37 -21.84 5.07
CA ASN A 36 11.97 -21.45 4.90
C ASN A 36 11.33 -21.02 6.23
N ASP A 37 11.62 -21.74 7.32
CA ASP A 37 11.12 -21.41 8.65
C ASP A 37 11.71 -20.08 9.15
N LEU A 38 13.00 -19.86 8.95
CA LEU A 38 13.65 -18.59 9.31
C LEU A 38 13.08 -17.42 8.50
N TYR A 39 12.82 -17.63 7.20
CA TYR A 39 12.16 -16.65 6.35
C TYR A 39 10.74 -16.33 6.85
N SER A 40 9.93 -17.34 7.16
CA SER A 40 8.59 -17.17 7.73
C SER A 40 8.61 -16.39 9.05
N LEU A 41 9.56 -16.72 9.94
CA LEU A 41 9.79 -15.99 11.19
C LEU A 41 10.16 -14.54 10.94
N SER A 42 11.06 -14.25 9.99
CA SER A 42 11.43 -12.87 9.64
C SER A 42 10.23 -12.04 9.15
N MET A 43 9.33 -12.64 8.37
CA MET A 43 8.12 -11.97 7.88
C MET A 43 7.15 -11.62 9.03
N ARG A 44 7.00 -12.53 9.99
CA ARG A 44 6.18 -12.30 11.18
C ARG A 44 6.79 -11.22 12.08
N LEU A 45 8.11 -11.23 12.25
CA LEU A 45 8.84 -10.18 13.00
C LEU A 45 8.68 -8.81 12.34
N ALA A 46 8.85 -8.73 11.01
CA ALA A 46 8.64 -7.48 10.27
C ALA A 46 7.21 -6.94 10.45
N THR A 47 6.21 -7.83 10.46
CA THR A 47 4.80 -7.47 10.71
C THR A 47 4.58 -6.96 12.14
N ALA A 48 5.18 -7.61 13.14
CA ALA A 48 5.10 -7.19 14.52
C ALA A 48 5.75 -5.81 14.74
N THR A 49 6.96 -5.62 14.20
CA THR A 49 7.69 -4.34 14.23
C THR A 49 6.87 -3.23 13.57
N SER A 50 6.32 -3.49 12.39
CA SER A 50 5.44 -2.54 11.68
C SER A 50 4.24 -2.12 12.52
N SER A 51 3.63 -3.08 13.23
CA SER A 51 2.48 -2.83 14.11
C SER A 51 2.85 -1.97 15.33
N VAL A 52 4.02 -2.21 15.93
CA VAL A 52 4.55 -1.38 17.03
C VAL A 52 4.82 0.04 16.54
N GLN A 53 5.52 0.18 15.40
CA GLN A 53 5.84 1.48 14.84
C GLN A 53 4.60 2.29 14.45
N LYS A 54 3.55 1.64 13.91
CA LYS A 54 2.25 2.29 13.63
C LYS A 54 1.62 2.85 14.91
N ARG A 55 1.69 2.11 16.03
CA ARG A 55 1.12 2.55 17.32
C ARG A 55 1.85 3.74 17.94
N VAL A 56 3.15 3.88 17.69
CA VAL A 56 3.96 5.00 18.22
C VAL A 56 4.17 6.12 17.20
N GLY A 57 3.49 6.05 16.04
CA GLY A 57 3.58 7.07 14.98
C GLY A 57 4.93 7.13 14.25
N SER A 58 5.78 6.10 14.39
CA SER A 58 7.12 6.03 13.79
C SER A 58 7.23 5.05 12.62
N TYR A 59 6.10 4.54 12.12
CA TYR A 59 6.09 3.57 11.01
C TYR A 59 6.78 4.13 9.78
N LYS A 60 7.84 3.45 9.39
CA LYS A 60 8.45 3.56 8.08
C LYS A 60 8.20 2.23 7.40
N PRO A 61 7.49 2.20 6.26
CA PRO A 61 7.48 1.08 5.36
C PRO A 61 8.85 0.42 5.20
N PRO A 62 8.91 -0.90 4.97
CA PRO A 62 10.14 -1.59 4.61
C PRO A 62 10.61 -1.08 3.22
N CYS A 63 11.23 0.09 3.23
CA CYS A 63 11.76 0.77 2.07
C CYS A 63 13.15 1.29 2.42
N ARG A 64 14.07 1.22 1.46
CA ARG A 64 15.42 1.77 1.61
C ARG A 64 15.36 3.23 2.06
N ALA A 65 16.25 3.63 2.97
CA ALA A 65 16.23 4.95 3.59
C ALA A 65 16.30 6.10 2.56
N GLU A 66 17.03 5.89 1.46
CA GLU A 66 17.18 6.86 0.37
C GLU A 66 15.86 7.06 -0.38
N ILE A 67 15.14 5.98 -0.66
CA ILE A 67 13.84 6.02 -1.33
C ILE A 67 12.78 6.58 -0.38
N TRP A 68 12.81 6.22 0.91
CA TRP A 68 11.93 6.82 1.92
C TRP A 68 12.10 8.33 1.99
N LYS A 69 13.36 8.82 2.00
CA LYS A 69 13.68 10.25 1.97
C LYS A 69 13.21 10.91 0.67
N ALA A 70 13.47 10.28 -0.48
CA ALA A 70 13.05 10.79 -1.79
C ALA A 70 11.52 10.81 -1.97
N SER A 71 10.79 9.93 -1.28
CA SER A 71 9.32 9.84 -1.32
C SER A 71 8.61 10.95 -0.54
N GLU A 72 9.33 11.67 0.33
CA GLU A 72 8.75 12.67 1.24
C GLU A 72 7.88 13.74 0.56
N PRO A 73 8.25 14.34 -0.59
CA PRO A 73 7.38 15.29 -1.28
C PRO A 73 6.05 14.66 -1.72
N MET A 74 6.08 13.42 -2.19
CA MET A 74 4.89 12.71 -2.68
C MET A 74 3.97 12.30 -1.52
N ARG A 75 4.54 11.86 -0.40
CA ARG A 75 3.78 11.56 0.81
C ARG A 75 3.09 12.80 1.40
N ARG A 76 3.79 13.94 1.43
CA ARG A 76 3.19 15.23 1.85
C ARG A 76 2.08 15.67 0.91
N GLN A 77 2.29 15.55 -0.39
CA GLN A 77 1.24 15.83 -1.38
C GLN A 77 0.00 14.96 -1.15
N ALA A 78 0.19 13.66 -0.90
CA ALA A 78 -0.92 12.74 -0.64
C ALA A 78 -1.71 13.12 0.60
N ARG A 79 -1.01 13.41 1.71
CA ARG A 79 -1.66 13.87 2.94
C ARG A 79 -2.46 15.15 2.71
N SER A 80 -1.86 16.15 2.06
CA SER A 80 -2.55 17.41 1.71
C SER A 80 -3.78 17.16 0.85
N ALA A 81 -3.70 16.29 -0.17
CA ALA A 81 -4.83 16.03 -1.06
C ALA A 81 -6.01 15.38 -0.33
N VAL A 82 -5.74 14.47 0.61
CA VAL A 82 -6.76 13.86 1.47
C VAL A 82 -7.34 14.89 2.44
N GLU A 83 -6.50 15.67 3.12
CA GLU A 83 -6.93 16.73 4.04
C GLU A 83 -7.80 17.79 3.34
N ASP A 84 -7.40 18.22 2.14
CA ASP A 84 -8.13 19.18 1.33
C ASP A 84 -9.51 18.62 0.93
N LEU A 85 -9.59 17.36 0.48
CA LEU A 85 -10.86 16.70 0.16
C LEU A 85 -11.78 16.63 1.39
N VAL A 86 -11.24 16.25 2.55
CA VAL A 86 -12.02 16.13 3.80
C VAL A 86 -12.50 17.51 4.27
N ARG A 87 -11.64 18.52 4.22
CA ARG A 87 -11.95 19.90 4.63
C ARG A 87 -12.98 20.56 3.71
N ASP A 88 -12.73 20.50 2.41
CA ASP A 88 -13.55 21.20 1.40
C ASP A 88 -14.81 20.39 1.05
N ARG A 89 -14.87 19.11 1.46
CA ARG A 89 -15.95 18.14 1.19
C ARG A 89 -16.27 17.95 -0.30
N ALA A 90 -15.32 18.27 -1.17
CA ALA A 90 -15.47 18.23 -2.61
C ALA A 90 -14.21 17.71 -3.30
N PHE A 91 -14.39 17.00 -4.41
CA PHE A 91 -13.26 16.66 -5.27
C PHE A 91 -12.84 17.87 -6.09
N ASN A 92 -11.64 18.39 -5.83
CA ASN A 92 -11.02 19.36 -6.73
C ASN A 92 -10.65 18.72 -8.09
N GLN A 93 -10.48 17.39 -8.14
CA GLN A 93 -10.11 16.65 -9.37
C GLN A 93 -10.86 15.31 -9.51
N PRO A 94 -12.20 15.32 -9.69
CA PRO A 94 -13.02 14.09 -9.72
C PRO A 94 -12.65 13.17 -10.90
N ALA A 95 -12.23 13.74 -12.02
CA ALA A 95 -11.77 12.97 -13.17
C ALA A 95 -10.48 12.17 -12.88
N MET A 96 -9.60 12.68 -12.01
CA MET A 96 -8.41 11.95 -11.60
C MET A 96 -8.78 10.75 -10.75
N PHE A 97 -9.58 10.99 -9.70
CA PHE A 97 -10.07 9.94 -8.80
C PHE A 97 -10.75 8.81 -9.58
N ARG A 98 -11.67 9.17 -10.48
CA ARG A 98 -12.33 8.22 -11.37
C ARG A 98 -11.35 7.37 -12.17
N ARG A 99 -10.39 8.01 -12.86
CA ARG A 99 -9.39 7.30 -13.69
C ARG A 99 -8.53 6.34 -12.87
N ASN A 100 -8.17 6.72 -11.64
CA ASN A 100 -7.41 5.83 -10.76
C ASN A 100 -8.23 4.61 -10.36
N ILE A 101 -9.46 4.80 -9.87
CA ILE A 101 -10.33 3.68 -9.47
C ILE A 101 -10.58 2.75 -10.66
N THR A 102 -10.94 3.29 -11.83
CA THR A 102 -11.10 2.49 -13.05
C THR A 102 -9.83 1.73 -13.42
N LEU A 103 -8.65 2.34 -13.31
CA LEU A 103 -7.39 1.66 -13.63
C LEU A 103 -7.04 0.56 -12.60
N ILE A 104 -7.27 0.81 -11.31
CA ILE A 104 -6.95 -0.13 -10.22
C ILE A 104 -7.79 -1.41 -10.34
N PHE A 105 -9.10 -1.26 -10.61
CA PHE A 105 -10.03 -2.38 -10.64
C PHE A 105 -10.32 -2.94 -12.04
N GLY A 106 -10.19 -2.12 -13.08
CA GLY A 106 -10.38 -2.56 -14.48
C GLY A 106 -9.08 -2.90 -15.21
N GLY A 107 -7.93 -2.49 -14.67
CA GLY A 107 -6.64 -2.68 -15.32
C GLY A 107 -6.40 -1.78 -16.54
N PRO A 108 -5.17 -1.77 -17.09
CA PRO A 108 -4.86 -1.06 -18.32
C PRO A 108 -5.49 -1.75 -19.54
N LYS A 109 -6.14 -0.98 -20.41
CA LYS A 109 -6.71 -1.49 -21.67
C LYS A 109 -5.61 -1.79 -22.67
N PHE A 110 -5.64 -2.98 -23.29
CA PHE A 110 -4.73 -3.35 -24.38
C PHE A 110 -5.28 -2.91 -25.73
N SER A 111 -4.37 -2.61 -26.66
CA SER A 111 -4.66 -2.28 -28.05
C SER A 111 -3.85 -3.21 -28.95
N GLU A 112 -4.42 -3.59 -30.10
CA GLU A 112 -3.70 -4.34 -31.13
C GLU A 112 -2.48 -3.57 -31.65
N PHE A 113 -2.55 -2.24 -31.62
CA PHE A 113 -1.48 -1.32 -32.02
C PHE A 113 -0.43 -1.07 -30.92
N ASP A 114 -0.55 -1.69 -29.74
CA ASP A 114 0.46 -1.57 -28.70
C ASP A 114 1.78 -2.23 -29.14
N SER A 115 2.88 -1.49 -29.01
CA SER A 115 4.23 -2.05 -29.15
C SER A 115 4.50 -3.10 -28.07
N SER A 116 5.48 -3.98 -28.30
CA SER A 116 5.92 -4.97 -27.31
C SER A 116 6.30 -4.32 -25.97
N GLN A 117 6.99 -3.18 -26.02
CA GLN A 117 7.33 -2.39 -24.85
C GLN A 117 6.08 -1.85 -24.13
N MET A 118 5.08 -1.37 -24.87
CA MET A 118 3.83 -0.88 -24.28
C MET A 118 3.05 -2.00 -23.60
N LYS A 119 2.94 -3.18 -24.24
CA LYS A 119 2.31 -4.37 -23.65
C LYS A 119 3.01 -4.79 -22.35
N SER A 120 4.35 -4.80 -22.34
CA SER A 120 5.14 -5.10 -21.13
C SER A 120 4.87 -4.10 -19.99
N ARG A 121 4.80 -2.79 -20.28
CA ARG A 121 4.43 -1.77 -19.28
C ARG A 121 3.02 -1.95 -18.74
N LYS A 122 2.06 -2.32 -19.60
CA LYS A 122 0.68 -2.60 -19.18
C LYS A 122 0.63 -3.82 -18.27
N LEU A 123 1.30 -4.92 -18.61
CA LEU A 123 1.41 -6.11 -17.76
C LEU A 123 2.01 -5.78 -16.38
N ALA A 124 3.10 -5.02 -16.34
CA ALA A 124 3.70 -4.62 -15.07
C ALA A 124 2.81 -3.63 -14.28
N THR A 125 1.99 -2.82 -14.97
CA THR A 125 0.99 -1.96 -14.32
C THR A 125 -0.15 -2.78 -13.72
N ILE A 126 -0.52 -3.93 -14.30
CA ILE A 126 -1.48 -4.86 -13.70
C ILE A 126 -0.98 -5.31 -12.32
N THR A 127 0.29 -5.68 -12.18
CA THR A 127 0.87 -6.07 -10.88
C THR A 127 0.78 -4.94 -9.84
N ARG A 128 0.96 -3.68 -10.27
CA ARG A 128 0.75 -2.52 -9.38
C ARG A 128 -0.72 -2.38 -8.97
N CYS A 129 -1.66 -2.57 -9.90
CA CYS A 129 -3.08 -2.54 -9.61
C CYS A 129 -3.48 -3.65 -8.63
N GLU A 130 -2.99 -4.88 -8.82
CA GLU A 130 -3.18 -6.00 -7.88
C GLU A 130 -2.66 -5.65 -6.48
N ARG A 131 -1.49 -5.01 -6.39
CA ARG A 131 -0.93 -4.58 -5.10
C ARG A 131 -1.83 -3.56 -4.42
N LEU A 132 -2.35 -2.58 -5.16
CA LEU A 132 -3.26 -1.57 -4.61
C LEU A 132 -4.59 -2.18 -4.16
N ARG A 133 -5.14 -3.14 -4.91
CA ARG A 133 -6.38 -3.84 -4.54
C ARG A 133 -6.29 -4.61 -3.22
N ARG A 134 -5.08 -5.01 -2.81
CA ARG A 134 -4.82 -5.67 -1.51
C ARG A 134 -4.68 -4.70 -0.33
N LEU A 135 -4.72 -3.39 -0.57
CA LEU A 135 -4.73 -2.41 0.52
C LEU A 135 -6.12 -2.33 1.14
N GLU A 136 -6.19 -1.82 2.37
CA GLU A 136 -7.47 -1.43 3.00
C GLU A 136 -8.25 -0.47 2.09
N ALA A 137 -9.58 -0.56 2.07
CA ALA A 137 -10.41 0.23 1.17
C ALA A 137 -10.13 1.75 1.29
N ASP A 138 -9.97 2.25 2.52
CA ASP A 138 -9.62 3.65 2.79
C ASP A 138 -8.28 4.05 2.17
N LYS A 139 -7.30 3.15 2.16
CA LYS A 139 -6.00 3.39 1.54
C LYS A 139 -6.08 3.44 0.03
N VAL A 140 -6.94 2.63 -0.59
CA VAL A 140 -7.20 2.69 -2.03
C VAL A 140 -7.83 4.02 -2.40
N VAL A 141 -8.80 4.50 -1.61
CA VAL A 141 -9.40 5.82 -1.79
C VAL A 141 -8.36 6.92 -1.63
N ALA A 142 -7.59 6.90 -0.54
CA ALA A 142 -6.52 7.87 -0.29
C ALA A 142 -5.50 7.91 -1.45
N TRP A 143 -5.08 6.75 -1.94
CA TRP A 143 -4.20 6.63 -3.10
C TRP A 143 -4.80 7.28 -4.35
N ALA A 144 -6.05 6.93 -4.67
CA ALA A 144 -6.73 7.37 -5.88
C ALA A 144 -6.97 8.89 -5.92
N VAL A 145 -7.08 9.54 -4.76
CA VAL A 145 -7.18 11.00 -4.61
C VAL A 145 -5.82 11.67 -4.74
N SER A 146 -4.77 11.01 -4.28
CA SER A 146 -3.44 11.59 -4.10
C SER A 146 -2.60 11.63 -5.37
N TYR A 147 -2.64 10.56 -6.17
CA TYR A 147 -1.68 10.36 -7.24
C TYR A 147 -2.37 10.16 -8.59
N LYS A 148 -1.95 10.89 -9.62
CA LYS A 148 -2.43 10.68 -11.00
C LYS A 148 -2.00 9.29 -11.48
N SER A 149 -2.85 8.56 -12.20
CA SER A 149 -2.49 7.26 -12.79
C SER A 149 -1.21 7.30 -13.64
N THR A 150 -1.02 8.39 -14.38
CA THR A 150 0.19 8.64 -15.19
C THR A 150 1.45 8.92 -14.38
N SER A 151 1.35 9.11 -13.05
CA SER A 151 2.52 9.31 -12.19
C SER A 151 3.04 8.01 -11.59
N TRP A 152 2.17 7.01 -11.40
CA TRP A 152 2.53 5.76 -10.73
C TRP A 152 2.43 4.52 -11.62
N ALA A 153 1.89 4.60 -12.83
CA ALA A 153 1.96 3.50 -13.80
C ALA A 153 3.42 3.17 -14.19
N VAL A 154 3.64 1.94 -14.66
CA VAL A 154 5.00 1.48 -15.00
C VAL A 154 5.56 2.27 -16.19
N GLY A 155 6.80 2.74 -16.03
CA GLY A 155 7.47 3.66 -16.97
C GLY A 155 7.53 5.11 -16.47
N CYS A 156 6.78 5.45 -15.41
CA CYS A 156 6.79 6.79 -14.80
C CYS A 156 7.42 6.79 -13.41
N MET A 157 7.12 5.77 -12.60
CA MET A 157 7.65 5.58 -11.26
C MET A 157 8.41 4.25 -11.17
N GLY A 158 9.57 4.24 -10.53
CA GLY A 158 10.31 3.00 -10.23
C GLY A 158 9.56 2.13 -9.21
N SER A 159 9.73 0.80 -9.27
CA SER A 159 8.99 -0.13 -8.39
C SER A 159 9.26 0.14 -6.91
N ASP A 160 10.52 0.36 -6.52
CA ASP A 160 10.86 0.67 -5.13
C ASP A 160 10.14 1.91 -4.58
N MET A 161 9.96 2.94 -5.41
CA MET A 161 9.22 4.15 -5.05
C MET A 161 7.72 3.87 -4.95
N PHE A 162 7.17 3.08 -5.89
CA PHE A 162 5.77 2.69 -5.85
C PHE A 162 5.45 1.88 -4.60
N ASP A 163 6.26 0.86 -4.29
CA ASP A 163 6.08 0.00 -3.13
C ASP A 163 6.22 0.81 -1.84
N CYS A 164 7.21 1.72 -1.78
CA CYS A 164 7.36 2.67 -0.69
C CYS A 164 6.07 3.47 -0.43
N LEU A 165 5.51 4.08 -1.47
CA LEU A 165 4.32 4.91 -1.35
C LEU A 165 3.07 4.09 -1.04
N ALA A 166 2.94 2.90 -1.61
CA ALA A 166 1.79 2.02 -1.39
C ALA A 166 1.73 1.54 0.06
N GLU A 167 2.90 1.29 0.67
CA GLU A 167 3.00 0.99 2.10
C GLU A 167 2.80 2.23 2.99
N ALA A 168 3.26 3.38 2.52
CA ALA A 168 3.22 4.63 3.27
C ALA A 168 1.84 5.29 3.31
N VAL A 169 0.93 4.91 2.40
CA VAL A 169 -0.37 5.55 2.30
C VAL A 169 -1.13 5.37 3.62
N GLU A 170 -1.54 6.51 4.18
CA GLU A 170 -2.25 6.58 5.45
C GLU A 170 -3.75 6.37 5.19
N SER A 171 -4.38 5.53 6.02
CA SER A 171 -5.85 5.40 6.03
C SER A 171 -6.44 6.68 6.62
N ASN A 172 -7.53 7.18 6.05
CA ASN A 172 -8.28 8.25 6.69
C ASN A 172 -9.04 7.70 7.90
N THR A 173 -8.80 8.24 9.09
CA THR A 173 -9.48 7.78 10.32
C THR A 173 -10.88 8.36 10.49
N GLY A 174 -11.24 9.38 9.69
CA GLY A 174 -12.56 10.00 9.69
C GLY A 174 -13.46 9.50 8.55
N PRO A 175 -14.76 9.82 8.57
CA PRO A 175 -15.64 9.47 7.46
C PRO A 175 -15.24 10.23 6.19
N TRP A 176 -15.23 9.53 5.06
CA TRP A 176 -15.08 10.17 3.75
C TRP A 176 -16.28 11.09 3.44
N PRO A 177 -16.07 12.23 2.77
CA PRO A 177 -17.18 13.07 2.31
C PRO A 177 -18.13 12.28 1.39
N PRO A 178 -19.46 12.52 1.43
CA PRO A 178 -20.44 11.77 0.64
C PRO A 178 -20.14 11.69 -0.86
N VAL A 179 -19.54 12.75 -1.42
CA VAL A 179 -19.11 12.82 -2.83
C VAL A 179 -18.20 11.67 -3.23
N VAL A 180 -17.39 11.12 -2.30
CA VAL A 180 -16.54 9.94 -2.54
C VAL A 180 -17.42 8.74 -2.84
N SER A 181 -18.35 8.43 -1.95
CA SER A 181 -19.28 7.30 -2.10
C SER A 181 -20.14 7.44 -3.36
N GLU A 182 -20.62 8.66 -3.68
CA GLU A 182 -21.40 8.91 -4.89
C GLU A 182 -20.63 8.57 -6.16
N VAL A 183 -19.35 8.97 -6.25
CA VAL A 183 -18.51 8.66 -7.42
C VAL A 183 -18.24 7.17 -7.50
N LEU A 184 -17.96 6.51 -6.36
CA LEU A 184 -17.73 5.08 -6.31
C LEU A 184 -18.97 4.27 -6.76
N TYR A 185 -20.16 4.58 -6.24
CA TYR A 185 -21.39 3.89 -6.68
C TYR A 185 -21.76 4.21 -8.14
N LYS A 186 -21.44 5.41 -8.65
CA LYS A 186 -21.59 5.72 -10.08
C LYS A 186 -20.66 4.88 -10.95
N LEU A 187 -19.42 4.66 -10.52
CA LEU A 187 -18.44 3.83 -11.24
C LEU A 187 -18.88 2.37 -11.35
N GLN A 188 -19.49 1.82 -10.30
CA GLN A 188 -20.04 0.47 -10.31
C GLN A 188 -21.06 0.30 -11.44
N LYS A 189 -21.86 1.32 -11.74
CA LYS A 189 -22.92 1.25 -12.75
C LYS A 189 -22.43 1.45 -14.18
N VAL A 190 -21.30 2.15 -14.37
CA VAL A 190 -20.89 2.63 -15.69
C VAL A 190 -19.66 1.93 -16.22
N ASP A 191 -18.63 1.73 -15.38
CA ASP A 191 -17.31 1.28 -15.84
C ASP A 191 -16.87 -0.06 -15.22
N LEU A 192 -17.37 -0.39 -14.03
CA LEU A 192 -16.87 -1.51 -13.20
C LEU A 192 -17.97 -2.49 -12.76
N GLN A 193 -19.07 -2.57 -13.53
CA GLN A 193 -20.24 -3.39 -13.18
C GLN A 193 -19.91 -4.88 -13.02
N GLU A 194 -18.95 -5.38 -13.79
CA GLU A 194 -18.57 -6.80 -13.81
C GLU A 194 -17.35 -7.10 -12.91
N SER A 195 -16.75 -6.09 -12.27
CA SER A 195 -15.58 -6.29 -11.41
C SER A 195 -16.02 -6.78 -10.03
N THR A 196 -15.87 -8.09 -9.79
CA THR A 196 -16.18 -8.72 -8.48
C THR A 196 -15.35 -8.11 -7.35
N GLU A 197 -14.08 -7.86 -7.60
CA GLU A 197 -13.15 -7.24 -6.65
C GLU A 197 -13.56 -5.81 -6.31
N TYR A 198 -14.14 -5.07 -7.28
CA TYR A 198 -14.69 -3.75 -7.01
C TYR A 198 -15.96 -3.82 -6.16
N ILE A 199 -16.81 -4.82 -6.39
CA ILE A 199 -18.01 -5.06 -5.57
C ILE A 199 -17.61 -5.35 -4.12
N SER A 200 -16.66 -6.26 -3.89
CA SER A 200 -16.13 -6.55 -2.55
C SER A 200 -15.50 -5.31 -1.89
N PHE A 201 -14.75 -4.53 -2.66
CA PHE A 201 -14.19 -3.25 -2.21
C PHE A 201 -15.26 -2.27 -1.71
N LEU A 202 -16.40 -2.15 -2.41
CA LEU A 202 -17.51 -1.28 -1.98
C LEU A 202 -18.22 -1.78 -0.73
N GLN A 203 -18.19 -3.10 -0.49
CA GLN A 203 -18.81 -3.74 0.67
C GLN A 203 -17.88 -3.73 1.90
N GLY A 204 -16.61 -3.32 1.73
CA GLY A 204 -15.61 -3.34 2.79
C GLY A 204 -15.12 -4.76 3.13
N GLU A 205 -15.33 -5.71 2.21
CA GLU A 205 -14.85 -7.08 2.36
C GLU A 205 -13.38 -7.17 1.90
N PRO A 206 -12.53 -7.97 2.58
CA PRO A 206 -11.20 -8.26 2.07
C PRO A 206 -11.30 -9.02 0.73
N ALA A 207 -10.56 -8.54 -0.28
CA ALA A 207 -10.45 -9.18 -1.59
C ALA A 207 -9.68 -10.51 -1.54
#